data_AF-A0A7Y0CS36-F1
#
_entry.id   AF-A0A7Y0CS36-F1
#
_cell.length_a   1.000
_cell.length_b   1.000
_cell.length_c   1.000
_cell.angle_alpha   90.00
_cell.angle_beta   90.00
_cell.angle_gamma   90.00
#
_symmetry.space_group_name_H-M   'P 1'
#
loop_
_entity.id
_entity.type
_entity.pdbx_description
1 polymer ?
#
loop_
_entity_poly.entity_id
_entity_poly.type
_entity_poly.pdbx_seq_one_letter_code
_entity_poly.pdbx_strand_id
1 'polypeptide(L)'
;MADQTARQRARRVALDAQARMRARRVERERRRDALGVVVVSALAERDEVVSACEARAGAALARMTEQEGLSLAEAVEWCGGADLLTVREAARLRKAAQPADAARPVRGTWTTSADVGAAGASSSRGAIAAGGGSRGGRAAG
;
A
#
# COMPACT_ATOMS: atom_id res chain seq x y z
N MET A 1 -17.89 -4.27 56.82
CA MET A 1 -17.30 -5.26 55.87
C MET A 1 -18.12 -5.39 54.57
N ALA A 2 -19.46 -5.34 54.60
CA ALA A 2 -20.31 -5.43 53.39
C ALA A 2 -20.05 -4.33 52.33
N ASP A 3 -19.85 -3.07 52.74
CA ASP A 3 -19.62 -1.96 51.80
C ASP A 3 -18.34 -2.08 50.97
N GLN A 4 -17.29 -2.69 51.53
CA GLN A 4 -16.04 -2.93 50.80
C GLN A 4 -16.24 -3.98 49.69
N THR A 5 -16.99 -5.05 49.99
CA THR A 5 -17.31 -6.09 49.00
C THR A 5 -18.23 -5.59 47.89
N ALA A 6 -19.17 -4.68 48.21
CA ALA A 6 -20.03 -4.03 47.22
C ALA A 6 -19.23 -3.15 46.25
N ARG A 7 -18.29 -2.34 46.77
CA ARG A 7 -17.38 -1.51 45.95
C ARG A 7 -16.48 -2.34 45.04
N GLN A 8 -15.93 -3.44 45.54
CA GLN A 8 -15.10 -4.34 44.73
C GLN A 8 -15.91 -5.00 43.60
N ARG A 9 -17.14 -5.45 43.89
CA ARG A 9 -18.06 -5.99 42.87
C ARG A 9 -18.40 -4.95 41.81
N ALA A 10 -18.75 -3.72 42.22
CA ALA A 10 -19.04 -2.63 41.30
C ALA A 10 -17.84 -2.30 40.39
N ARG A 11 -16.63 -2.26 40.95
CA ARG A 11 -15.40 -2.04 40.16
C ARG A 11 -15.16 -3.14 39.13
N ARG A 12 -15.35 -4.41 39.51
CA ARG A 12 -15.21 -5.53 38.57
C ARG A 12 -16.19 -5.43 37.41
N VAL A 13 -17.47 -5.15 37.71
CA VAL A 13 -18.51 -4.96 36.69
C VAL A 13 -18.16 -3.81 35.73
N ALA A 14 -17.67 -2.69 36.27
CA ALA A 14 -17.26 -1.54 35.46
C ALA A 14 -16.07 -1.87 34.54
N LEU A 15 -15.06 -2.57 35.05
CA LEU A 15 -13.88 -2.99 34.27
C LEU A 15 -14.28 -3.99 33.17
N ASP A 16 -15.14 -4.96 33.48
CA ASP A 16 -15.64 -5.93 32.50
C ASP A 16 -16.45 -5.22 31.39
N ALA A 17 -17.29 -4.24 31.74
CA ALA A 17 -18.00 -3.43 30.77
C ALA A 17 -17.04 -2.63 29.88
N GLN A 18 -16.01 -2.01 30.46
CA GLN A 18 -14.99 -1.28 29.71
C GLN A 18 -14.21 -2.20 28.76
N ALA A 19 -13.82 -3.40 29.22
CA ALA A 19 -13.13 -4.39 28.40
C ALA A 19 -13.98 -4.82 27.20
N ARG A 20 -15.28 -5.12 27.41
CA ARG A 20 -16.21 -5.43 26.32
C ARG A 20 -16.34 -4.30 25.31
N MET A 21 -16.40 -3.05 25.78
CA MET A 21 -16.49 -1.90 24.88
C MET A 21 -15.23 -1.68 24.06
N ARG A 22 -14.04 -1.86 24.66
CA ARG A 22 -12.76 -1.81 23.94
C ARG A 22 -12.66 -2.92 22.90
N ALA A 23 -12.98 -4.16 23.28
CA ALA A 23 -12.99 -5.29 22.36
C ALA A 23 -13.92 -5.05 21.16
N ARG A 24 -15.13 -4.52 21.40
CA ARG A 24 -16.07 -4.15 20.33
C ARG A 24 -15.54 -3.06 19.41
N ARG A 25 -14.77 -2.10 19.93
CA ARG A 25 -14.15 -1.04 19.11
C ARG A 25 -13.03 -1.61 18.23
N VAL A 26 -12.11 -2.36 18.82
CA VAL A 26 -11.03 -3.05 18.09
C VAL A 26 -11.60 -3.94 16.98
N GLU A 27 -12.66 -4.68 17.27
CA GLU A 27 -13.30 -5.56 16.30
C GLU A 27 -14.01 -4.79 15.18
N ARG A 28 -14.58 -3.60 15.48
CA ARG A 28 -15.10 -2.70 14.44
C ARG A 28 -13.99 -2.10 13.59
N GLU A 29 -12.87 -1.71 14.19
CA GLU A 29 -11.70 -1.17 13.49
C GLU A 29 -11.10 -2.24 12.56
N ARG A 30 -10.83 -3.45 13.07
CA ARG A 30 -10.36 -4.58 12.26
C ARG A 30 -11.25 -4.87 11.05
N ARG A 31 -12.57 -4.86 11.22
CA ARG A 31 -13.50 -5.02 10.10
C ARG A 31 -13.40 -3.89 9.09
N ARG A 32 -13.24 -2.64 9.54
CA ARG A 32 -13.08 -1.49 8.65
C ARG A 32 -11.75 -1.56 7.90
N ASP A 33 -10.68 -1.95 8.57
CA ASP A 33 -9.36 -2.11 7.95
C ASP A 33 -9.40 -3.20 6.88
N ALA A 34 -10.01 -4.36 7.18
CA ALA A 34 -10.19 -5.43 6.21
C ALA A 34 -11.00 -4.99 4.99
N LEU A 35 -12.11 -4.26 5.20
CA LEU A 35 -12.90 -3.70 4.10
C LEU A 35 -12.11 -2.67 3.29
N GLY A 36 -11.30 -1.84 3.94
CA GLY A 36 -10.42 -0.88 3.28
C GLY A 36 -9.42 -1.55 2.35
N VAL A 37 -8.77 -2.63 2.82
CA VAL A 37 -7.85 -3.43 1.99
C VAL A 37 -8.57 -4.03 0.78
N VAL A 38 -9.77 -4.57 0.96
CA VAL A 38 -10.57 -5.12 -0.15
C VAL A 38 -10.88 -4.05 -1.19
N VAL A 39 -11.33 -2.87 -0.77
CA VAL A 39 -11.66 -1.77 -1.69
C VAL A 39 -10.43 -1.33 -2.48
N VAL A 40 -9.30 -1.07 -1.81
CA VAL A 40 -8.09 -0.58 -2.48
C VAL A 40 -7.50 -1.63 -3.42
N SER A 41 -7.51 -2.92 -3.04
CA SER A 41 -7.02 -4.00 -3.89
C SER A 41 -7.87 -4.16 -5.14
N ALA A 42 -9.20 -4.16 -5.00
CA ALA A 42 -10.11 -4.26 -6.15
C ALA A 42 -9.97 -3.06 -7.12
N LEU A 43 -9.73 -1.86 -6.60
CA LEU A 43 -9.47 -0.69 -7.44
C LEU A 43 -8.13 -0.81 -8.17
N ALA A 44 -7.07 -1.27 -7.50
CA ALA A 44 -5.77 -1.48 -8.12
C ALA A 44 -5.84 -2.53 -9.24
N GLU A 45 -6.46 -3.69 -8.99
CA GLU A 45 -6.68 -4.74 -9.99
C GLU A 45 -7.48 -4.21 -11.19
N ARG A 46 -8.54 -3.43 -10.94
CA ARG A 46 -9.30 -2.78 -12.01
C ARG A 46 -8.42 -1.85 -12.83
N ASP A 47 -7.63 -1.02 -12.17
CA ASP A 47 -6.80 -0.01 -12.84
C ASP A 47 -5.69 -0.68 -13.69
N GLU A 48 -5.18 -1.85 -13.28
CA GLU A 48 -4.29 -2.68 -14.12
C GLU A 48 -4.99 -3.16 -15.39
N VAL A 49 -6.21 -3.69 -15.27
CA VAL A 49 -7.00 -4.15 -16.43
C VAL A 49 -7.32 -2.97 -17.36
N VAL A 50 -7.73 -1.83 -16.80
CA VAL A 50 -7.99 -0.60 -17.56
C VAL A 50 -6.74 -0.14 -18.29
N SER A 51 -5.58 -0.10 -17.61
CA SER A 51 -4.31 0.29 -18.22
C SER A 51 -3.92 -0.63 -19.38
N ALA A 52 -4.08 -1.95 -19.23
CA ALA A 52 -3.82 -2.90 -20.30
C ALA A 52 -4.78 -2.72 -21.50
N CYS A 53 -6.05 -2.39 -21.24
CA CYS A 53 -7.02 -2.05 -22.30
C CYS A 53 -6.64 -0.74 -23.02
N GLU A 54 -6.30 0.31 -22.26
CA GLU A 54 -5.87 1.60 -22.83
C GLU A 54 -4.60 1.47 -23.67
N ALA A 55 -3.62 0.68 -23.22
CA ALA A 55 -2.40 0.41 -23.96
C ALA A 55 -2.68 -0.31 -25.29
N ARG A 56 -3.57 -1.32 -25.30
CA ARG A 56 -4.00 -2.00 -26.53
C ARG A 56 -4.71 -1.06 -27.49
N ALA A 57 -5.61 -0.21 -26.98
CA ALA A 57 -6.31 0.78 -27.78
C ALA A 57 -5.34 1.81 -28.38
N GLY A 58 -4.41 2.33 -27.58
CA GLY A 58 -3.37 3.26 -28.02
C GLY A 58 -2.43 2.65 -29.07
N ALA A 59 -2.06 1.37 -28.92
CA ALA A 59 -1.26 0.65 -29.90
C ALA A 59 -2.01 0.47 -31.24
N ALA A 60 -3.32 0.19 -31.20
CA ALA A 60 -4.14 0.12 -32.39
C ALA A 60 -4.23 1.49 -33.10
N LEU A 61 -4.47 2.56 -32.35
CA LEU A 61 -4.46 3.93 -32.87
C LEU A 61 -3.11 4.32 -33.49
N ALA A 62 -2.00 3.91 -32.87
CA ALA A 62 -0.66 4.13 -33.41
C ALA A 62 -0.51 3.46 -34.78
N ARG A 63 -0.90 2.18 -34.92
CA ARG A 63 -0.88 1.46 -36.19
C ARG A 63 -1.76 2.12 -37.25
N MET A 64 -2.98 2.54 -36.91
CA MET A 64 -3.86 3.28 -37.82
C MET A 64 -3.17 4.54 -38.37
N THR A 65 -2.46 5.29 -37.53
CA THR A 65 -1.80 6.52 -37.99
C THR A 65 -0.45 6.30 -38.66
N GLU A 66 0.31 5.28 -38.27
CA GLU A 66 1.69 5.06 -38.70
C GLU A 66 1.80 4.10 -39.88
N GLN A 67 0.94 3.09 -39.94
CA GLN A 67 0.96 2.04 -40.97
C GLN A 67 -0.09 2.31 -42.05
N GLU A 68 -1.30 2.70 -41.64
CA GLU A 68 -2.39 3.01 -42.59
C GLU A 68 -2.39 4.49 -43.02
N GLY A 69 -1.55 5.33 -42.41
CA GLY A 69 -1.36 6.73 -42.80
C GLY A 69 -2.53 7.66 -42.46
N LEU A 70 -3.47 7.22 -41.61
CA LEU A 70 -4.61 8.04 -41.19
C LEU A 70 -4.16 9.19 -40.30
N SER A 71 -4.81 10.35 -40.43
CA SER A 71 -4.76 11.36 -39.38
C SER A 71 -5.47 10.85 -38.12
N LEU A 72 -5.14 11.43 -36.97
CA LEU A 72 -5.78 11.03 -35.71
C LEU A 72 -7.30 11.30 -35.70
N ALA A 73 -7.74 12.35 -36.40
CA ALA A 73 -9.16 12.67 -36.54
C ALA A 73 -9.88 11.61 -37.39
N GLU A 74 -9.30 11.19 -38.53
CA GLU A 74 -9.87 10.13 -39.35
C GLU A 74 -9.92 8.79 -38.60
N ALA A 75 -8.86 8.47 -37.83
CA ALA A 75 -8.85 7.28 -36.99
C ALA A 75 -9.99 7.29 -35.94
N VAL A 76 -10.31 8.47 -35.38
CA VAL A 76 -11.46 8.67 -34.49
C VAL A 76 -12.79 8.45 -35.22
N GLU A 77 -12.95 8.99 -36.42
CA GLU A 77 -14.16 8.76 -37.22
C GLU A 77 -14.37 7.27 -37.52
N TRP A 78 -13.29 6.54 -37.85
CA TRP A 78 -13.33 5.08 -37.99
C TRP A 78 -13.70 4.34 -36.69
N CYS A 79 -13.44 4.95 -35.54
CA CYS A 79 -13.80 4.42 -34.22
C CYS A 79 -15.23 4.81 -33.79
N GLY A 80 -16.05 5.35 -34.69
CA GLY A 80 -17.43 5.77 -34.42
C GLY A 80 -17.56 7.24 -34.03
N GLY A 81 -16.53 8.05 -34.30
CA GLY A 81 -16.57 9.50 -34.15
C GLY A 81 -16.42 9.99 -32.71
N ALA A 82 -16.57 11.31 -32.55
CA ALA A 82 -16.32 12.00 -31.29
C ALA A 82 -17.30 11.63 -30.15
N ASP A 83 -18.43 10.99 -30.45
CA ASP A 83 -19.39 10.51 -29.45
C ASP A 83 -18.85 9.32 -28.65
N LEU A 84 -17.98 8.52 -29.25
CA LEU A 84 -17.37 7.34 -28.60
C LEU A 84 -15.91 7.57 -28.19
N LEU A 85 -15.15 8.34 -28.99
CA LEU A 85 -13.74 8.60 -28.73
C LEU A 85 -13.36 10.00 -29.23
N THR A 86 -13.04 10.91 -28.32
CA THR A 86 -12.58 12.23 -28.75
C THR A 86 -11.14 12.19 -29.28
N VAL A 87 -10.77 13.12 -30.16
CA VAL A 87 -9.37 13.26 -30.65
C VAL A 87 -8.37 13.44 -29.50
N ARG A 88 -8.78 14.16 -28.43
CA ARG A 88 -7.95 14.35 -27.24
C ARG A 88 -7.71 13.04 -26.50
N GLU A 89 -8.73 12.21 -26.36
CA GLU A 89 -8.60 10.89 -25.73
C GLU A 89 -7.77 9.95 -26.60
N ALA A 90 -8.00 9.93 -27.91
CA ALA A 90 -7.19 9.16 -28.84
C ALA A 90 -5.69 9.54 -28.75
N ALA A 91 -5.39 10.84 -28.65
CA ALA A 91 -4.03 11.32 -28.44
C ALA A 91 -3.44 10.85 -27.10
N ARG A 92 -4.24 10.90 -26.01
CA ARG A 92 -3.84 10.40 -24.69
C ARG A 92 -3.53 8.91 -24.73
N LEU A 93 -4.39 8.10 -25.36
CA LEU A 93 -4.23 6.65 -25.48
C LEU A 93 -2.97 6.29 -26.28
N ARG A 94 -2.73 6.95 -27.42
CA ARG A 94 -1.48 6.76 -28.18
C ARG A 94 -0.23 7.04 -27.35
N LYS A 95 -0.27 8.11 -26.53
CA LYS A 95 0.84 8.43 -25.64
C LYS A 95 1.02 7.41 -24.52
N ALA A 96 -0.08 6.90 -23.96
CA ALA A 96 -0.05 5.88 -22.91
C ALA A 96 0.47 4.52 -23.41
N ALA A 97 0.31 4.21 -24.69
CA ALA A 97 0.84 3.00 -25.31
C ALA A 97 2.35 3.06 -25.60
N GLN A 98 2.95 4.25 -25.58
CA GLN A 98 4.41 4.36 -25.63
C GLN A 98 4.95 3.86 -24.29
N PRO A 99 6.01 3.03 -24.27
CA PRO A 99 6.61 2.59 -23.04
C PRO A 99 7.05 3.82 -22.25
N ALA A 100 6.32 4.14 -21.19
CA ALA A 100 6.73 5.15 -20.25
C ALA A 100 7.99 4.63 -19.57
N ASP A 101 9.09 5.37 -19.69
CA ASP A 101 10.26 5.20 -18.85
C ASP A 101 9.81 5.10 -17.38
N ALA A 102 10.38 4.13 -16.68
CA ALA A 102 9.77 3.42 -15.57
C ALA A 102 8.97 4.29 -14.57
N ALA A 103 7.72 3.87 -14.35
CA ALA A 103 6.94 4.01 -13.12
C ALA A 103 7.35 5.14 -12.17
N ARG A 104 6.72 6.31 -12.31
CA ARG A 104 6.62 7.22 -11.17
C ARG A 104 5.71 6.55 -10.13
N PRO A 105 6.18 6.21 -8.92
CA PRO A 105 5.31 5.63 -7.91
C PRO A 105 4.17 6.61 -7.65
N VAL A 106 2.94 6.10 -7.70
CA VAL A 106 1.77 6.90 -7.34
C VAL A 106 1.98 7.36 -5.90
N ARG A 107 2.01 8.68 -5.70
CA ARG A 107 2.21 9.30 -4.39
C ARG A 107 0.97 8.99 -3.56
N GLY A 108 1.04 7.89 -2.80
CA GLY A 108 -0.05 7.37 -1.99
C GLY A 108 0.39 6.36 -0.95
N THR A 109 1.68 6.32 -0.60
CA THR A 109 2.13 5.66 0.63
C THR A 109 1.57 6.47 1.79
N TRP A 110 0.39 6.11 2.27
CA TRP A 110 -0.02 6.46 3.61
C TRP A 110 0.90 5.67 4.54
N THR A 111 2.06 6.24 4.88
CA THR A 111 2.82 5.80 6.04
C THR A 111 1.90 6.05 7.23
N THR A 112 1.15 5.03 7.64
CA THR A 112 0.54 5.04 8.96
C THR A 112 1.67 5.30 9.94
N SER A 113 1.59 6.38 10.72
CA SER A 113 2.63 6.90 11.62
C SER A 113 3.09 5.95 12.75
N ALA A 114 3.33 4.69 12.45
CA ALA A 114 3.85 3.69 13.37
C ALA A 114 5.39 3.58 13.32
N ASP A 115 6.05 4.29 12.42
CA ASP A 115 7.51 4.41 12.32
C ASP A 115 8.02 5.69 13.03
N VAL A 116 7.65 5.85 14.31
CA VAL A 116 8.50 6.57 15.28
C VAL A 116 9.16 5.53 16.17
N GLY A 117 10.28 4.98 15.70
CA GLY A 117 11.11 4.09 16.49
C GLY A 117 12.29 3.54 15.72
N ALA A 118 13.50 3.94 16.16
CA ALA A 118 14.79 3.33 15.86
C ALA A 118 15.58 3.85 14.63
N ALA A 119 16.09 5.07 14.74
CA ALA A 119 17.46 5.46 14.33
C ALA A 119 17.81 6.68 15.18
N GLY A 120 18.92 6.84 15.89
CA GLY A 120 20.19 6.15 15.98
C GLY A 120 21.13 7.22 16.56
N ALA A 121 21.70 7.00 17.75
CA ALA A 121 22.71 7.90 18.30
C ALA A 121 23.80 7.06 18.97
N SER A 122 24.66 6.49 18.14
CA SER A 122 26.00 6.09 18.54
C SER A 122 26.91 7.31 18.44
N SER A 123 27.58 7.68 19.54
CA SER A 123 28.91 8.28 19.43
C SER A 123 29.78 7.91 20.63
N SER A 124 30.72 7.02 20.32
CA SER A 124 32.12 7.01 20.72
C SER A 124 32.52 7.25 22.19
N ARG A 125 33.07 6.20 22.79
CA ARG A 125 34.35 6.33 23.52
C ARG A 125 35.11 5.00 23.58
N GLY A 126 36.16 4.95 22.76
CA GLY A 126 37.47 4.36 23.07
C GLY A 126 37.53 2.87 23.45
N ALA A 127 37.90 2.05 22.47
CA ALA A 127 38.50 0.75 22.70
C ALA A 127 39.89 0.88 23.33
N ILE A 128 40.19 0.04 24.33
CA ILE A 128 41.50 -0.59 24.46
C ILE A 128 41.28 -2.11 24.59
N ALA A 129 41.91 -2.83 23.67
CA ALA A 129 41.93 -4.29 23.59
C ALA A 129 43.22 -4.84 24.19
N ALA A 130 43.16 -6.08 24.67
CA ALA A 130 44.20 -7.11 24.83
C ALA A 130 44.04 -7.78 26.21
N GLY A 131 44.04 -9.10 26.40
CA GLY A 131 44.25 -10.29 25.57
C GLY A 131 43.85 -11.49 26.44
N GLY A 132 43.31 -12.57 25.89
CA GLY A 132 44.09 -13.79 25.65
C GLY A 132 44.18 -14.69 26.90
N GLY A 133 43.39 -15.77 26.94
CA GLY A 133 43.49 -16.74 28.04
C GLY A 133 42.50 -17.91 27.97
N SER A 134 42.46 -18.63 26.86
CA SER A 134 41.85 -19.96 26.81
C SER A 134 42.90 -21.00 27.19
N ARG A 135 42.71 -21.72 28.30
CA ARG A 135 43.30 -23.05 28.55
C ARG A 135 42.29 -23.90 29.29
N GLY A 136 41.78 -24.92 28.60
CA GLY A 136 41.08 -26.03 29.23
C GLY A 136 42.03 -26.96 29.97
N GLY A 137 41.47 -27.91 30.72
CA GLY A 137 42.25 -29.07 31.16
C GLY A 137 41.79 -29.75 32.44
N ARG A 138 40.92 -30.76 32.26
CA ARG A 138 40.93 -32.09 32.88
C ARG A 138 40.73 -32.27 34.39
N ALA A 139 39.69 -33.06 34.65
CA ALA A 139 39.56 -33.99 35.76
C ALA A 139 40.70 -35.03 35.81
N ALA A 140 41.13 -35.37 37.02
CA ALA A 140 41.49 -36.72 37.51
C ALA A 140 41.94 -36.60 38.98
N GLY A 141 41.46 -37.51 39.84
CA GLY A 141 41.91 -37.68 41.23
C GLY A 141 40.77 -37.77 42.22
#